data_AF-Q6AW83-F1
#
_entry.id   AF-Q6AW83-F1
#
_cell.length_a   1.000
_cell.length_b   1.000
_cell.length_c   1.000
_cell.angle_alpha   90.00
_cell.angle_beta   90.00
_cell.angle_gamma   90.00
#
_symmetry.space_group_name_H-M   'P 1'
#
loop_
_entity.id
_entity.type
_entity.pdbx_description
1 polymer ?
#
loop_
_entity_poly.entity_id
_entity_poly.type
_entity_poly.pdbx_seq_one_letter_code
_entity_poly.pdbx_strand_id
1 'polypeptide(L)'
;SGHLHAKGKEEKMSKSLKNYITIKDFLKTFSPDVFRFFCLRSSYRSAIDYSDSAMLQAQQLLLGPGSFLEDARAYMKGQLACGSVREAMLWERLSSTKRAVKAALADDFDTPRVVDAILGLAHHGNGQLRASLKKPGER
;
A
#
# COMPACT_ATOMS: atom_id res chain seq x y z
N SER A 1 18.12 -14.08 5.73
CA SER A 1 16.76 -14.30 6.25
C SER A 1 16.42 -13.16 7.19
N GLY A 2 15.41 -12.34 6.87
CA GLY A 2 14.89 -11.36 7.81
C GLY A 2 14.29 -12.01 9.05
N HIS A 3 14.39 -11.34 10.20
CA HIS A 3 13.76 -11.75 11.45
C HIS A 3 12.79 -10.67 11.91
N LEU A 4 11.68 -11.08 12.51
CA LEU A 4 10.73 -10.16 13.12
C LEU A 4 11.14 -9.90 14.57
N HIS A 5 11.27 -8.63 14.93
CA HIS A 5 11.58 -8.17 16.29
C HIS A 5 10.35 -7.45 16.88
N ALA A 6 10.22 -7.43 18.20
CA ALA A 6 9.19 -6.63 18.86
C ALA A 6 9.76 -5.24 19.20
N LYS A 7 9.03 -4.16 18.88
CA LYS A 7 9.48 -2.78 19.13
C LYS A 7 9.93 -2.58 20.59
N GLY A 8 11.18 -2.12 20.76
CA GLY A 8 11.78 -1.84 22.07
C GLY A 8 12.61 -2.98 22.67
N LYS A 9 12.75 -4.12 21.98
CA LYS A 9 13.71 -5.17 22.34
C LYS A 9 14.55 -5.52 21.11
N GLU A 10 15.88 -5.55 21.24
CA GLU A 10 16.78 -6.12 20.23
C GLU A 10 16.58 -7.64 20.05
N GLU A 11 15.67 -8.24 20.83
CA GLU A 11 15.40 -9.66 20.86
C GLU A 11 14.37 -10.08 19.80
N LYS A 12 14.78 -11.05 18.98
CA LYS A 12 13.93 -11.80 18.05
C LYS A 12 12.65 -12.31 18.73
N MET A 13 11.51 -12.25 18.04
CA MET A 13 10.29 -12.90 18.51
C MET A 13 10.50 -14.43 18.61
N SER A 14 10.35 -14.99 19.81
CA SER A 14 10.51 -16.42 20.05
C SER A 14 9.53 -16.93 21.12
N LYS A 15 9.22 -18.23 21.07
CA LYS A 15 8.38 -18.87 22.09
C LYS A 15 9.07 -18.91 23.46
N SER A 16 10.40 -19.06 23.48
CA SER A 16 11.18 -19.13 24.73
C SER A 16 11.26 -17.77 25.42
N LEU A 17 11.30 -16.68 24.67
CA LEU A 17 11.29 -15.29 25.17
C LEU A 17 9.87 -14.78 25.50
N LYS A 18 8.83 -15.61 25.28
CA LYS A 18 7.40 -15.28 25.46
C LYS A 18 6.95 -13.98 24.76
N ASN A 19 7.70 -13.52 23.76
CA ASN A 19 7.44 -12.28 23.00
C ASN A 19 6.96 -12.61 21.57
N TYR A 20 5.98 -13.49 21.43
CA TYR A 20 5.44 -13.92 20.15
C TYR A 20 3.93 -13.71 20.08
N ILE A 21 3.42 -13.46 18.87
CA ILE A 21 2.00 -13.48 18.55
C ILE A 21 1.72 -14.68 17.65
N THR A 22 0.65 -15.42 17.90
CA THR A 22 0.23 -16.48 16.98
C THR A 22 -0.48 -15.88 15.78
N ILE A 23 -0.44 -16.55 14.63
CA ILE A 23 -1.25 -16.13 13.47
C ILE A 23 -2.74 -16.07 13.84
N LYS A 24 -3.24 -17.01 14.65
CA LYS A 24 -4.64 -17.00 15.11
C LYS A 24 -4.98 -15.75 15.91
N ASP A 25 -4.09 -15.31 16.79
CA ASP A 25 -4.32 -14.11 17.60
C ASP A 25 -4.15 -12.83 16.78
N PHE A 26 -3.15 -12.79 15.91
CA PHE A 26 -2.94 -11.69 14.97
C PHE A 26 -4.19 -11.43 14.10
N LEU A 27 -4.78 -12.51 13.57
CA LEU A 27 -5.95 -12.44 12.69
C LEU A 27 -7.24 -12.01 13.40
N LYS A 28 -7.25 -11.91 14.74
CA LYS A 28 -8.36 -11.30 15.49
C LYS A 28 -8.37 -9.77 15.36
N THR A 29 -7.23 -9.15 15.07
CA THR A 29 -7.06 -7.69 15.07
C THR A 29 -6.77 -7.13 13.68
N PHE A 30 -5.95 -7.82 12.89
CA PHE A 30 -5.55 -7.36 11.55
C PHE A 30 -5.82 -8.41 10.49
N SER A 31 -6.13 -7.97 9.26
CA SER A 31 -6.35 -8.89 8.16
C SER A 31 -5.01 -9.49 7.64
N PRO A 32 -5.04 -10.65 6.98
CA PRO A 32 -3.87 -11.21 6.32
C PRO A 32 -3.21 -10.25 5.33
N ASP A 33 -4.00 -9.41 4.66
CA ASP A 33 -3.48 -8.48 3.64
C ASP A 33 -2.72 -7.32 4.26
N VAL A 34 -3.13 -6.84 5.44
CA VAL A 34 -2.33 -5.87 6.19
C VAL A 34 -0.97 -6.46 6.54
N PHE A 35 -0.91 -7.73 6.97
CA PHE A 35 0.36 -8.40 7.26
C PHE A 35 1.24 -8.53 6.02
N ARG A 36 0.68 -9.01 4.90
CA ARG A 36 1.42 -9.13 3.63
C ARG A 36 1.96 -7.78 3.17
N PHE A 37 1.13 -6.74 3.25
CA PHE A 37 1.53 -5.39 2.89
C PHE A 37 2.64 -4.86 3.79
N PHE A 38 2.52 -5.07 5.10
CA PHE A 38 3.57 -4.76 6.07
C PHE A 38 4.91 -5.45 5.74
N CYS A 39 4.88 -6.74 5.39
CA CYS A 39 6.08 -7.47 4.98
C CYS A 39 6.69 -6.93 3.68
N LEU A 40 5.87 -6.64 2.66
CA LEU A 40 6.33 -6.10 1.37
C LEU A 40 6.99 -4.73 1.50
N ARG A 41 6.65 -3.99 2.56
CA ARG A 41 7.18 -2.66 2.88
C ARG A 41 8.57 -2.66 3.48
N SER A 42 9.16 -3.82 3.71
CA SER A 42 10.54 -3.98 4.16
C SER A 42 11.29 -4.92 3.23
N SER A 43 12.59 -4.70 3.03
CA SER A 43 13.42 -5.67 2.30
C SER A 43 13.42 -7.01 3.03
N TYR A 44 13.31 -8.11 2.27
CA TYR A 44 13.34 -9.46 2.82
C TYR A 44 14.68 -9.79 3.53
N ARG A 45 15.73 -9.03 3.25
CA ARG A 45 17.04 -9.15 3.89
C ARG A 45 17.12 -8.44 5.24
N SER A 46 16.23 -7.49 5.50
CA SER A 46 16.23 -6.69 6.72
C SER A 46 15.47 -7.36 7.85
N ALA A 47 15.88 -7.09 9.08
CA ALA A 47 15.01 -7.34 10.23
C ALA A 47 13.81 -6.38 10.16
N ILE A 48 12.64 -6.87 10.60
CA ILE A 48 11.40 -6.11 10.57
C ILE A 48 10.90 -5.96 12.00
N ASP A 49 10.74 -4.71 12.45
CA ASP A 49 10.19 -4.43 13.78
C ASP A 49 8.66 -4.48 13.75
N TYR A 50 8.10 -5.56 14.25
CA TYR A 50 6.67 -5.68 14.49
C TYR A 50 6.24 -4.79 15.67
N SER A 51 5.18 -4.03 15.44
CA SER A 51 4.41 -3.35 16.48
C SER A 51 3.00 -3.09 15.98
N ASP A 52 2.05 -2.95 16.91
CA ASP A 52 0.69 -2.55 16.56
C ASP A 52 0.67 -1.21 15.82
N SER A 53 1.56 -0.28 16.18
CA SER A 53 1.73 0.98 15.45
C SER A 53 2.15 0.79 13.98
N ALA A 54 3.08 -0.12 13.70
CA ALA A 54 3.53 -0.40 12.34
C ALA A 54 2.44 -1.12 11.52
N MET A 55 1.68 -2.01 12.16
CA MET A 55 0.53 -2.68 11.56
C MET A 55 -0.60 -1.70 11.22
N LEU A 56 -0.91 -0.76 12.11
CA LEU A 56 -1.87 0.31 11.85
C LEU A 56 -1.43 1.20 10.69
N GLN A 57 -0.15 1.56 10.61
CA GLN A 57 0.38 2.31 9.46
C GLN A 57 0.25 1.53 8.15
N ALA A 58 0.59 0.23 8.14
CA ALA A 58 0.41 -0.62 6.98
C ALA A 58 -1.06 -0.69 6.54
N GLN A 59 -2.00 -0.77 7.50
CA GLN A 59 -3.43 -0.77 7.23
C GLN A 59 -3.87 0.55 6.58
N GLN A 60 -3.44 1.69 7.11
CA GLN A 60 -3.79 3.01 6.55
C GLN A 60 -3.25 3.19 5.13
N LEU A 61 -2.03 2.74 4.86
CA LEU A 61 -1.45 2.79 3.50
C LEU A 61 -2.19 1.87 2.52
N LEU A 62 -2.64 0.70 2.96
CA LEU A 62 -3.37 -0.25 2.13
C LEU A 62 -4.75 0.28 1.69
N LEU A 63 -5.34 1.21 2.45
CA LEU A 63 -6.61 1.86 2.07
C LEU A 63 -6.47 2.65 0.76
N GLY A 64 -5.32 3.26 0.48
CA GLY A 64 -5.12 4.12 -0.70
C GLY A 64 -5.42 3.41 -2.04
N PRO A 65 -4.75 2.29 -2.34
CA PRO A 65 -5.06 1.47 -3.51
C PRO A 65 -6.48 0.92 -3.52
N GLY A 66 -7.01 0.51 -2.35
CA GLY A 66 -8.38 0.03 -2.23
C GLY A 66 -9.40 1.07 -2.64
N SER A 67 -9.31 2.28 -2.06
CA SER A 67 -10.17 3.42 -2.43
C SER A 67 -10.01 3.80 -3.90
N PHE A 68 -8.80 3.77 -4.45
CA PHE A 68 -8.59 4.04 -5.88
C PHE A 68 -9.31 3.03 -6.78
N LEU A 69 -9.21 1.73 -6.48
CA LEU A 69 -9.88 0.70 -7.26
C LEU A 69 -11.39 0.82 -7.19
N GLU A 70 -11.93 1.16 -6.02
CA GLU A 70 -13.37 1.41 -5.85
C GLU A 70 -13.83 2.65 -6.63
N ASP A 71 -13.12 3.77 -6.51
CA ASP A 71 -13.41 5.00 -7.26
C ASP A 71 -13.32 4.78 -8.77
N ALA A 72 -12.28 4.09 -9.24
CA ALA A 72 -12.11 3.76 -10.65
C ALA A 72 -13.25 2.86 -11.17
N ARG A 73 -13.67 1.88 -10.37
CA ARG A 73 -14.79 0.98 -10.70
C ARG A 73 -16.11 1.75 -10.73
N ALA A 74 -16.35 2.66 -9.79
CA ALA A 74 -17.52 3.51 -9.76
C ALA A 74 -17.56 4.45 -10.98
N TYR A 75 -16.42 5.04 -11.35
CA TYR A 75 -16.27 5.86 -12.55
C TYR A 75 -16.61 5.07 -13.83
N MET A 76 -16.05 3.86 -13.98
CA MET A 76 -16.34 3.00 -15.14
C MET A 76 -17.82 2.60 -15.25
N LYS A 77 -18.54 2.54 -14.12
CA LYS A 77 -19.99 2.29 -14.07
C LYS A 77 -20.84 3.54 -14.24
N GLY A 78 -20.23 4.72 -14.40
CA GLY A 78 -20.94 6.00 -14.44
C GLY A 78 -21.52 6.44 -13.10
N GLN A 79 -21.10 5.82 -11.98
CA GLN A 79 -21.57 6.12 -10.62
C GLN A 79 -20.75 7.21 -9.94
N LEU A 80 -19.60 7.58 -10.53
CA LEU A 80 -18.75 8.67 -10.07
C LEU A 80 -18.60 9.69 -11.19
N ALA A 81 -19.00 10.93 -10.94
CA ALA A 81 -18.74 12.04 -11.85
C ALA A 81 -17.35 12.63 -11.55
N CYS A 82 -16.46 12.65 -12.54
CA CYS A 82 -15.17 13.32 -12.46
C CYS A 82 -15.00 14.31 -13.61
N GLY A 83 -13.96 15.14 -13.52
CA GLY A 83 -13.66 16.15 -14.54
C GLY A 83 -13.08 15.50 -15.78
N SER A 84 -12.52 16.31 -16.68
CA SER A 84 -11.75 15.76 -17.80
C SER A 84 -10.56 14.97 -17.26
N VAL A 85 -10.55 13.67 -17.58
CA VAL A 85 -9.43 12.79 -17.25
C VAL A 85 -8.32 13.04 -18.27
N ARG A 86 -7.10 13.30 -17.79
CA ARG A 86 -5.93 13.47 -18.66
C ARG A 86 -5.36 12.11 -19.04
N GLU A 87 -5.98 11.47 -20.03
CA GLU A 87 -5.65 10.11 -20.46
C GLU A 87 -4.17 9.93 -20.82
N ALA A 88 -3.61 10.84 -21.63
CA ALA A 88 -2.21 10.77 -22.06
C ALA A 88 -1.23 10.72 -20.86
N MET A 89 -1.50 11.53 -19.84
CA MET A 89 -0.72 11.57 -18.61
C MET A 89 -0.86 10.28 -17.78
N LEU A 90 -2.07 9.70 -17.71
CA LEU A 90 -2.27 8.42 -17.03
C LEU A 90 -1.55 7.28 -17.75
N TRP A 91 -1.59 7.23 -19.08
CA TRP A 91 -0.87 6.25 -19.89
C TRP A 91 0.65 6.34 -19.71
N GLU A 92 1.19 7.56 -19.71
CA GLU A 92 2.60 7.80 -19.45
C GLU A 92 3.00 7.31 -18.05
N ARG A 93 2.21 7.67 -17.03
CA ARG A 93 2.46 7.23 -15.65
C ARG A 93 2.40 5.72 -15.51
N LEU A 94 1.38 5.08 -16.06
CA LEU A 94 1.27 3.63 -16.05
C LEU A 94 2.50 2.97 -16.68
N SER A 95 2.94 3.49 -17.82
CA SER A 95 4.12 2.99 -18.53
C SER A 95 5.40 3.19 -17.72
N SER A 96 5.55 4.34 -17.07
CA SER A 96 6.68 4.63 -16.18
C SER A 96 6.68 3.73 -14.94
N THR A 97 5.54 3.57 -14.27
CA THR A 97 5.39 2.67 -13.12
C THR A 97 5.71 1.23 -13.50
N LYS A 98 5.24 0.72 -14.65
CA LYS A 98 5.59 -0.64 -15.12
C LYS A 98 7.10 -0.82 -15.26
N ARG A 99 7.82 0.15 -15.84
CA ARG A 99 9.28 0.11 -15.94
C ARG A 99 9.95 0.16 -14.56
N ALA A 100 9.48 1.04 -13.68
CA ALA A 100 10.01 1.18 -12.32
C ALA A 100 9.83 -0.10 -11.50
N VAL A 101 8.66 -0.73 -11.56
CA VAL A 101 8.37 -2.01 -10.89
C VAL A 101 9.28 -3.11 -11.43
N LYS A 102 9.44 -3.22 -12.74
CA LYS A 102 10.34 -4.23 -13.34
C LYS A 102 11.79 -4.02 -12.90
N ALA A 103 12.26 -2.78 -12.89
CA ALA A 103 13.61 -2.45 -12.44
C ALA A 103 13.82 -2.75 -10.95
N ALA A 104 12.86 -2.38 -10.08
CA ALA A 104 12.91 -2.66 -8.65
C ALA A 104 12.90 -4.17 -8.34
N LEU A 105 12.11 -4.95 -9.06
CA LEU A 105 12.10 -6.42 -8.88
C LEU A 105 13.39 -7.08 -9.37
N ALA A 106 14.03 -6.54 -10.42
CA ALA A 106 15.33 -7.00 -10.89
C ALA A 106 16.49 -6.60 -9.95
N ASP A 107 16.29 -5.56 -9.15
CA ASP A 107 17.21 -5.07 -8.12
C ASP A 107 16.94 -5.79 -6.79
N ASP A 108 17.37 -7.05 -6.70
CA ASP A 108 17.27 -7.90 -5.49
C ASP A 108 15.86 -7.93 -4.86
N PHE A 109 14.81 -8.01 -5.69
CA PHE A 109 13.42 -8.02 -5.23
C PHE A 109 13.10 -6.85 -4.27
N ASP A 110 13.47 -5.61 -4.62
CA ASP A 110 13.14 -4.40 -3.84
C ASP A 110 11.63 -4.13 -3.84
N THR A 111 10.89 -4.90 -3.02
CA THR A 111 9.46 -4.76 -2.82
C THR A 111 9.04 -3.43 -2.20
N PRO A 112 9.81 -2.79 -1.28
CA PRO A 112 9.51 -1.43 -0.85
C PRO A 112 9.37 -0.46 -2.01
N ARG A 113 10.33 -0.45 -2.95
CA ARG A 113 10.30 0.44 -4.12
C ARG A 113 9.17 0.10 -5.07
N VAL A 114 8.81 -1.18 -5.22
CA VAL A 114 7.62 -1.62 -5.97
C VAL A 114 6.35 -1.06 -5.35
N VAL A 115 6.18 -1.19 -4.03
CA VAL A 115 5.00 -0.71 -3.31
C VAL A 115 4.86 0.80 -3.47
N ASP A 116 5.95 1.56 -3.28
CA ASP A 116 5.94 3.02 -3.44
C ASP A 116 5.53 3.44 -4.86
N ALA A 117 6.03 2.75 -5.90
CA ALA A 117 5.67 3.03 -7.29
C ALA A 117 4.16 2.78 -7.56
N ILE A 118 3.58 1.73 -6.99
CA ILE A 118 2.15 1.40 -7.12
C ILE A 118 1.29 2.40 -6.34
N LEU A 119 1.66 2.73 -5.11
CA LEU A 119 0.97 3.74 -4.30
C LEU A 119 0.97 5.10 -4.99
N GLY A 120 2.10 5.50 -5.58
CA GLY A 120 2.21 6.72 -6.38
C GLY A 120 1.24 6.72 -7.56
N LEU A 121 1.16 5.61 -8.31
CA LEU A 121 0.20 5.49 -9.42
C LEU A 121 -1.25 5.65 -8.95
N ALA A 122 -1.65 4.95 -7.88
CA ALA A 122 -2.99 5.04 -7.30
C ALA A 122 -3.30 6.46 -6.83
N HIS A 123 -2.34 7.14 -6.19
CA HIS A 123 -2.49 8.54 -5.76
C HIS A 123 -2.75 9.48 -6.95
N HIS A 124 -1.98 9.34 -8.04
CA HIS A 124 -2.18 10.16 -9.24
C HIS A 124 -3.51 9.86 -9.94
N GLY A 125 -3.93 8.60 -9.98
CA GLY A 125 -5.24 8.19 -10.49
C GLY A 125 -6.38 8.81 -9.68
N ASN A 126 -6.32 8.73 -8.35
CA ASN A 126 -7.28 9.39 -7.46
C ASN A 126 -7.35 10.90 -7.69
N GLY A 127 -6.22 11.55 -7.96
CA GLY A 127 -6.18 12.97 -8.30
C GLY A 127 -6.96 13.32 -9.57
N GLN A 128 -7.10 12.39 -10.53
CA GLN A 128 -7.96 12.59 -11.72
C GLN A 128 -9.44 12.33 -11.41
N LEU A 129 -9.74 11.32 -10.60
CA LEU A 129 -11.12 10.94 -10.26
C LEU A 129 -11.81 11.93 -9.30
N ARG A 130 -11.05 12.61 -8.44
CA ARG A 130 -11.59 13.54 -7.43
C ARG A 130 -11.69 15.00 -7.89
N ALA A 131 -11.21 15.33 -9.10
CA ALA A 131 -11.10 16.71 -9.60
C ALA A 131 -12.45 17.45 -9.81
N SER A 132 -13.60 16.79 -9.56
CA SER A 132 -14.94 17.39 -9.70
C SER A 132 -15.60 17.90 -8.42
N LEU A 133 -14.91 17.99 -7.27
CA LEU A 133 -15.51 18.63 -6.08
C LEU A 133 -15.63 20.17 -6.18
N LYS A 134 -15.46 20.77 -7.38
CA LYS A 134 -15.86 22.16 -7.61
C LYS A 134 -17.36 22.19 -7.88
N LYS A 135 -18.13 22.57 -6.84
CA LYS A 135 -19.57 22.83 -6.91
C LYS A 135 -19.92 23.62 -8.19
N PRO A 136 -20.93 23.19 -8.98
CA PRO A 136 -21.54 24.09 -9.94
C PRO A 136 -22.23 25.21 -9.16
N GLY A 137 -22.10 26.43 -9.67
CA GLY A 137 -22.31 27.68 -8.94
C GLY A 137 -23.66 27.82 -8.24
N GLU A 138 -23.58 28.50 -7.10
CA GLU A 138 -24.54 29.55 -6.78
C GLU A 138 -24.77 30.43 -8.03
N ARG A 139 -26.02 30.46 -8.49
CA ARG A 139 -26.62 31.56 -9.23
C ARG A 139 -27.96 31.84 -8.58
#